data_AF-A0A4Y8YA82-F1
#
_entry.id   AF-A0A4Y8YA82-F1
#
_cell.length_a   1.000
_cell.length_b   1.000
_cell.length_c   1.000
_cell.angle_alpha   90.00
_cell.angle_beta   90.00
_cell.angle_gamma   90.00
#
_symmetry.space_group_name_H-M   'P 1'
#
loop_
_entity.id
_entity.type
_entity.pdbx_description
1 polymer ?
#
loop_
_entity_poly.entity_id
_entity_poly.type
_entity_poly.pdbx_seq_one_letter_code
_entity_poly.pdbx_strand_id
1 'polypeptide(L)'
;MSDAATEIQAAALKRAKAEDAFKRADAELRDLLVKWRAEGEGPSDMARWSGFTREWVAKIAPNPNASRQAAVKRRLERLNADDD
;
A
#
# COMPACT_ATOMS: atom_id res chain seq x y z
N MET A 1 23.77 -22.28 30.81
CA MET A 1 23.92 -21.45 29.58
C MET A 1 24.96 -20.39 29.85
N SER A 2 25.72 -19.94 28.84
CA SER A 2 26.65 -18.82 29.01
C SER A 2 25.90 -17.49 29.09
N ASP A 3 26.51 -16.47 29.70
CA ASP A 3 25.94 -15.12 29.78
C ASP A 3 25.66 -14.55 28.37
N ALA A 4 26.58 -14.79 27.43
CA ALA A 4 26.41 -14.43 26.03
C ALA A 4 25.17 -15.09 25.40
N ALA A 5 24.88 -16.36 25.70
CA ALA A 5 23.69 -17.03 25.18
C ALA A 5 22.40 -16.38 25.71
N THR A 6 22.38 -16.00 26.98
CA THR A 6 21.24 -15.32 27.61
C THR A 6 21.00 -13.94 27.01
N GLU A 7 22.05 -13.14 26.81
CA GLU A 7 21.95 -11.81 26.19
C GLU A 7 21.45 -11.89 24.74
N ILE A 8 21.98 -12.82 23.95
CA ILE A 8 21.56 -13.03 22.57
C ILE A 8 20.09 -13.45 22.50
N GLN A 9 19.68 -14.39 23.37
CA GLN A 9 18.28 -14.85 23.41
C GLN A 9 17.33 -13.71 23.80
N ALA A 10 17.70 -12.88 24.79
CA ALA A 10 16.91 -11.72 25.20
C ALA A 10 16.77 -10.70 24.05
N ALA A 11 17.87 -10.39 23.34
CA ALA A 11 17.87 -9.50 22.19
C ALA A 11 17.01 -10.05 21.04
N ALA A 12 17.09 -11.36 20.75
CA ALA A 12 16.29 -12.03 19.74
C ALA A 12 14.80 -11.96 20.04
N LEU A 13 14.40 -12.19 21.31
CA LEU A 13 13.01 -12.06 21.75
C LEU A 13 12.50 -10.63 21.64
N LYS A 14 13.32 -9.63 22.00
CA LYS A 14 12.98 -8.22 21.84
C LYS A 14 12.76 -7.86 20.37
N ARG A 15 13.66 -8.30 19.49
CA ARG A 15 13.55 -8.11 18.03
C ARG A 15 12.26 -8.74 17.49
N ALA A 16 11.97 -9.99 17.87
CA ALA A 16 10.76 -10.69 17.41
C ALA A 16 9.48 -9.96 17.81
N LYS A 17 9.39 -9.48 19.07
CA LYS A 17 8.24 -8.69 19.54
C LYS A 17 8.08 -7.38 18.78
N ALA A 18 9.18 -6.67 18.51
CA ALA A 18 9.15 -5.42 17.76
C ALA A 18 8.73 -5.63 16.31
N GLU A 19 9.22 -6.70 15.67
CA GLU A 19 8.84 -7.07 14.30
C GLU A 19 7.34 -7.38 14.20
N ASP A 20 6.81 -8.10 15.19
CA ASP A 20 5.40 -8.47 15.24
C ASP A 20 4.47 -7.26 15.48
N ALA A 21 4.90 -6.31 16.33
CA ALA A 21 4.21 -5.04 16.52
C ALA A 21 4.23 -4.18 15.24
N PHE A 22 5.38 -4.10 14.56
CA PHE A 22 5.53 -3.38 13.30
C PHE A 22 4.61 -3.96 12.22
N LYS A 23 4.59 -5.28 12.04
CA LYS A 23 3.75 -5.95 11.03
C LYS A 23 2.26 -5.67 11.23
N ARG A 24 1.79 -5.65 12.49
CA ARG A 24 0.40 -5.31 12.81
C ARG A 24 0.07 -3.87 12.46
N ALA A 25 0.89 -2.91 12.88
CA ALA A 25 0.70 -1.50 12.55
C ALA A 25 0.77 -1.22 11.04
N ASP A 26 1.70 -1.87 10.33
CA ASP A 26 1.83 -1.77 8.87
C ASP A 26 0.60 -2.34 8.15
N ALA A 27 0.05 -3.46 8.62
CA ALA A 27 -1.19 -4.03 8.08
C ALA A 27 -2.38 -3.06 8.28
N GLU A 28 -2.55 -2.51 9.48
CA GLU A 28 -3.61 -1.55 9.78
C GLU A 28 -3.53 -0.29 8.88
N LEU A 29 -2.31 0.23 8.66
CA LEU A 29 -2.11 1.38 7.78
C LEU A 29 -2.45 1.03 6.33
N ARG A 30 -2.08 -0.16 5.84
CA ARG A 30 -2.40 -0.59 4.47
C ARG A 30 -3.91 -0.71 4.26
N ASP A 31 -4.63 -1.25 5.23
CA ASP A 31 -6.08 -1.37 5.14
C ASP A 31 -6.76 0.02 5.06
N LEU A 32 -6.25 1.00 5.82
CA LEU A 32 -6.72 2.38 5.71
C LEU A 32 -6.46 2.98 4.33
N LEU A 33 -5.26 2.77 3.76
CA LEU A 33 -4.92 3.27 2.43
C LEU A 33 -5.84 2.68 1.35
N VAL A 34 -6.13 1.38 1.43
CA VAL A 34 -7.07 0.71 0.51
C VAL A 34 -8.48 1.26 0.68
N LYS A 35 -8.97 1.39 1.91
CA LYS A 35 -10.29 1.94 2.22
C LYS A 35 -10.47 3.34 1.63
N TRP A 36 -9.57 4.26 1.95
CA TRP A 36 -9.68 5.63 1.47
C TRP A 36 -9.49 5.74 -0.04
N ARG A 37 -8.74 4.81 -0.66
CA ARG A 37 -8.62 4.77 -2.11
C ARG A 37 -9.94 4.44 -2.78
N ALA A 38 -10.73 3.56 -2.17
CA ALA A 38 -12.08 3.26 -2.63
C ALA A 38 -13.03 4.45 -2.52
N GLU A 39 -12.84 5.31 -1.51
CA GLU A 39 -13.56 6.58 -1.32
C GLU A 39 -13.09 7.70 -2.26
N GLY A 40 -12.06 7.47 -3.07
CA GLY A 40 -11.59 8.39 -4.11
C GLY A 40 -10.33 9.16 -3.77
N GLU A 41 -9.77 9.01 -2.57
CA GLU A 41 -8.56 9.73 -2.14
C GLU A 41 -7.35 9.40 -3.03
N GLY A 42 -6.56 10.41 -3.36
CA GLY A 42 -5.44 10.30 -4.30
C GLY A 42 -4.20 9.63 -3.70
N PRO A 43 -3.41 8.86 -4.48
CA PRO A 43 -2.15 8.28 -3.99
C PRO A 43 -1.11 9.33 -3.54
N SER A 44 -1.17 10.54 -4.11
CA SER A 44 -0.27 11.64 -3.74
C SER A 44 -0.57 12.19 -2.34
N ASP A 45 -1.85 12.38 -2.01
CA ASP A 45 -2.27 12.88 -0.70
C ASP A 45 -1.99 11.85 0.39
N MET A 46 -2.32 10.59 0.11
CA MET A 46 -1.97 9.47 0.98
C MET A 46 -0.48 9.31 1.23
N ALA A 47 0.36 9.47 0.20
CA ALA A 47 1.81 9.45 0.33
C ALA A 47 2.31 10.56 1.26
N ARG A 48 1.73 11.77 1.15
CA ARG A 48 2.04 12.89 2.02
C ARG A 48 1.72 12.61 3.49
N TRP A 49 0.62 11.91 3.79
CA TRP A 49 0.21 11.62 5.17
C TRP A 49 0.94 10.42 5.79
N SER A 50 1.25 9.42 4.98
CA SER A 50 1.85 8.15 5.43
C SER A 50 3.38 8.14 5.43
N GLY A 51 4.02 9.04 4.67
CA GLY A 51 5.46 9.04 4.45
C GLY A 51 5.93 8.00 3.42
N PHE A 52 5.01 7.25 2.80
CA PHE A 52 5.33 6.38 1.66
C PHE A 52 5.46 7.17 0.36
N THR A 53 6.03 6.55 -0.67
CA THR A 53 6.03 7.13 -2.01
C THR A 53 4.66 6.95 -2.68
N ARG A 54 4.32 7.87 -3.58
CA ARG A 54 3.10 7.80 -4.39
C ARG A 54 3.00 6.50 -5.15
N GLU A 55 4.11 6.04 -5.73
CA GLU A 55 4.20 4.80 -6.50
C GLU A 55 3.92 3.58 -5.63
N TRP A 56 4.42 3.59 -4.39
CA TRP A 56 4.18 2.52 -3.44
C TRP A 56 2.70 2.47 -3.04
N VAL A 57 2.10 3.62 -2.70
CA VAL A 57 0.66 3.71 -2.36
C VAL A 57 -0.19 3.25 -3.54
N ALA A 58 0.12 3.69 -4.77
CA ALA A 58 -0.61 3.27 -5.96
C ALA A 58 -0.53 1.76 -6.24
N LYS A 59 0.56 1.10 -5.81
CA LYS A 59 0.76 -0.35 -5.95
C LYS A 59 -0.06 -1.14 -4.94
N ILE A 60 -0.11 -0.71 -3.68
CA ILE A 60 -0.81 -1.43 -2.61
C ILE A 60 -2.32 -1.13 -2.57
N ALA A 61 -2.73 0.05 -3.03
CA ALA A 61 -4.11 0.49 -3.09
C ALA A 61 -4.48 0.82 -4.56
N PRO A 62 -4.74 -0.20 -5.39
CA PRO A 62 -5.12 0.02 -6.77
C PRO A 62 -6.48 0.72 -6.85
N ASN A 63 -6.63 1.63 -7.81
CA ASN A 63 -7.90 2.33 -8.02
C ASN A 63 -8.97 1.33 -8.49
N PRO A 64 -10.07 1.11 -7.73
CA PRO A 64 -11.10 0.14 -8.11
C PRO A 64 -11.82 0.50 -9.42
N ASN A 65 -11.78 1.78 -9.82
CA ASN A 65 -12.39 2.27 -11.06
C ASN A 65 -11.41 2.28 -12.25
N ALA A 66 -10.14 1.91 -12.08
CA ALA A 66 -9.15 1.95 -13.16
C ALA A 66 -9.55 1.10 -14.37
N SER A 67 -10.08 -0.10 -14.13
CA SER A 67 -10.52 -1.01 -15.21
C SER A 67 -11.69 -0.43 -16.00
N ARG A 68 -12.64 0.23 -15.31
CA ARG A 68 -13.78 0.91 -15.95
C ARG A 68 -13.30 2.09 -16.79
N GLN A 69 -12.39 2.91 -16.26
CA GLN A 69 -11.82 4.06 -16.97
C GLN A 69 -11.01 3.62 -18.21
N ALA A 70 -10.23 2.54 -18.11
CA ALA A 70 -9.49 1.98 -19.25
C ALA A 70 -10.42 1.41 -20.34
N ALA A 71 -11.56 0.81 -19.97
CA ALA A 71 -12.56 0.36 -20.92
C ALA A 71 -13.26 1.53 -21.63
N VAL A 72 -13.62 2.58 -20.90
CA VAL A 72 -14.20 3.80 -21.46
C VAL A 72 -13.22 4.49 -22.42
N LYS A 73 -11.94 4.61 -22.03
CA LYS A 73 -10.90 5.20 -22.87
C LYS A 73 -10.74 4.45 -24.20
N ARG A 74 -10.64 3.10 -24.16
CA ARG A 74 -10.55 2.28 -25.38
C ARG A 74 -11.77 2.42 -26.29
N ARG A 75 -12.96 2.62 -25.72
CA ARG A 75 -14.18 2.86 -26.49
C ARG A 75 -14.16 4.23 -27.18
N LEU A 76 -13.71 5.27 -26.47
CA LEU A 76 -13.53 6.61 -27.05
C LEU A 76 -12.48 6.62 -28.16
N GLU A 77 -11.34 5.94 -27.96
CA GLU A 77 -10.29 5.82 -28.98
C GLU A 77 -10.80 5.12 -30.25
N ARG A 78 -11.66 4.10 -30.12
CA ARG A 78 -12.29 3.44 -31.28
C ARG A 78 -13.25 4.36 -32.03
N LEU A 79 -14.13 5.05 -31.30
CA LEU A 79 -15.11 5.96 -31.93
C LEU A 79 -14.41 7.08 -32.72
N ASN A 80 -13.35 7.66 -32.15
CA ASN A 80 -12.57 8.69 -32.85
C ASN A 80 -11.79 8.16 -34.06
N ALA A 81 -11.49 6.85 -34.12
CA ALA A 81 -10.78 6.24 -35.25
C ALA A 81 -11.71 5.82 -36.39
N ASP A 82 -13.02 5.72 -36.14
CA ASP A 82 -14.05 5.41 -37.13
C ASP A 82 -14.65 6.69 -37.78
N ASP A 83 -14.32 7.88 -37.24
CA ASP A 83 -14.77 9.21 -37.73
C ASP A 83 -13.74 9.91 -38.66
N ASP A 84 -12.57 9.30 -38.92
CA ASP A 84 -11.54 9.72 -39.90
C ASP A 84 -11.54 8.83 -41.16
#